data_AF-A0A957X553-F1
#
_entry.id   AF-A0A957X553-F1
#
_cell.length_a   1.000
_cell.length_b   1.000
_cell.length_c   1.000
_cell.angle_alpha   90.00
_cell.angle_beta   90.00
_cell.angle_gamma   90.00
#
_symmetry.space_group_name_H-M   'P 1'
#
loop_
_entity.id
_entity.type
_entity.pdbx_description
1 polymer ?
#
loop_
_entity_poly.entity_id
_entity_poly.type
_entity_poly.pdbx_seq_one_letter_code
_entity_poly.pdbx_strand_id
1 'polypeptide(L)'
;WDAIKAEEKAAKGQVVHHPLDGVPAALPALEKARELQSKAQKASLLDRATLAMTWNEKVSTFQRSHETNALDEAQLGELLWTLVAVAQRAGLNAEDALRSYTVRYKTQVQKQQ
;
A
#
# COMPACT_ATOMS: atom_id res chain seq x y z
N TRP A 1 -1.75 11.81 -15.58
CA TRP A 1 -1.27 12.34 -14.29
C TRP A 1 0.19 11.98 -14.06
N ASP A 2 0.59 10.71 -14.17
CA ASP A 2 2.00 10.27 -14.12
C ASP A 2 2.90 10.98 -15.15
N ALA A 3 2.44 11.14 -16.39
CA ALA A 3 3.17 11.87 -17.44
C ALA A 3 3.37 13.35 -17.10
N ILE A 4 2.33 14.00 -16.57
CA ILE A 4 2.36 15.40 -16.14
C ILE A 4 3.33 15.58 -14.96
N LYS A 5 3.37 14.63 -14.01
CA LYS A 5 4.32 14.64 -12.90
C LYS A 5 5.76 14.38 -13.33
N ALA A 6 5.97 13.60 -14.39
CA ALA A 6 7.30 13.37 -14.95
C ALA A 6 7.83 14.63 -15.65
N GLU A 7 6.96 15.33 -16.40
CA GLU A 7 7.27 16.63 -17.02
C GLU A 7 7.56 17.71 -15.96
N GLU A 8 6.79 17.78 -14.88
CA GLU A 8 7.07 18.72 -13.78
C GLU A 8 8.40 18.45 -13.07
N LYS A 9 8.81 17.18 -12.93
CA LYS A 9 10.10 16.81 -12.32
C LYS A 9 11.28 17.12 -13.25
N ALA A 10 11.12 16.88 -14.55
CA ALA A 10 12.11 17.23 -15.56
C ALA A 10 12.30 18.77 -15.65
N ALA A 11 11.21 19.53 -15.61
CA ALA A 11 11.25 21.00 -15.61
C ALA A 11 11.88 21.61 -14.35
N LYS A 12 11.89 20.90 -13.22
CA LYS A 12 12.49 21.36 -11.95
C LYS A 12 13.96 20.95 -11.76
N GLY A 13 14.59 20.29 -12.74
CA GLY A 13 15.99 19.88 -12.66
C GLY A 13 16.28 18.91 -11.49
N GLN A 14 15.25 18.24 -10.95
CA GLN A 14 15.42 17.29 -9.87
C GLN A 14 16.04 16.00 -10.44
N VAL A 15 17.33 15.83 -10.19
CA VAL A 15 18.04 14.58 -10.44
C VAL A 15 17.34 13.49 -9.62
N VAL A 16 16.77 12.49 -10.30
CA VAL A 16 16.22 11.30 -9.66
C VAL A 16 17.42 10.48 -9.19
N HIS A 17 17.75 10.56 -7.90
CA HIS A 17 18.92 9.88 -7.33
C HIS A 17 18.64 8.40 -7.04
N HIS A 18 17.38 8.02 -6.81
CA HIS A 18 16.95 6.66 -6.53
C HIS A 18 15.61 6.32 -7.24
N PRO A 19 15.39 5.07 -7.70
CA PRO A 19 14.17 4.67 -8.41
C PRO A 19 12.85 4.93 -7.66
N LEU A 20 12.93 5.03 -6.33
CA LEU A 20 11.79 5.29 -5.45
C LEU A 20 11.56 6.78 -5.17
N ASP A 21 12.40 7.68 -5.69
CA ASP A 21 12.33 9.10 -5.37
C ASP A 21 11.06 9.78 -5.89
N GLY A 22 10.60 10.76 -5.09
CA GLY A 22 9.48 11.63 -5.40
C GLY A 22 8.11 10.96 -5.31
N VAL A 23 7.94 10.04 -4.37
CA VAL A 23 6.64 9.75 -3.75
C VAL A 23 6.32 10.91 -2.79
N PRO A 24 5.18 11.62 -2.94
CA PRO A 24 4.88 12.75 -2.09
C PRO A 24 4.75 12.36 -0.61
N ALA A 25 5.35 13.14 0.28
CA ALA A 25 5.30 12.90 1.73
C ALA A 25 3.85 12.97 2.27
N ALA A 26 3.02 13.83 1.68
CA ALA A 26 1.63 14.07 2.07
C ALA A 26 0.64 12.95 1.67
N LEU A 27 1.08 11.91 0.96
CA LEU A 27 0.18 10.79 0.65
C LEU A 27 -0.20 10.01 1.91
N PRO A 28 -1.48 9.62 2.04
CA PRO A 28 -1.92 8.62 3.01
C PRO A 28 -1.13 7.31 2.88
N ALA A 29 -1.06 6.53 3.96
CA ALA A 29 -0.13 5.42 4.08
C ALA A 29 -0.36 4.31 3.02
N LEU A 30 -1.60 3.91 2.76
CA LEU A 30 -1.89 2.83 1.80
C LEU A 30 -1.66 3.30 0.37
N GLU A 31 -2.01 4.56 0.07
CA GLU A 31 -1.74 5.16 -1.23
C GLU A 31 -0.24 5.34 -1.48
N LYS A 32 0.52 5.73 -0.44
CA LYS A 32 1.98 5.81 -0.48
C LYS A 32 2.60 4.43 -0.76
N ALA A 33 2.10 3.38 -0.11
CA ALA A 33 2.52 2.00 -0.37
C ALA A 33 2.23 1.58 -1.83
N ARG A 34 1.03 1.91 -2.35
CA ARG A 34 0.65 1.62 -3.74
C ARG A 34 1.62 2.25 -4.74
N GLU A 35 1.97 3.52 -4.54
CA GLU A 35 2.93 4.28 -5.35
C GLU A 35 4.36 3.73 -5.27
N LEU A 36 4.83 3.39 -4.06
CA LEU A 36 6.14 2.76 -3.86
C LEU A 36 6.23 1.41 -4.57
N GLN A 37 5.22 0.55 -4.43
CA GLN A 37 5.15 -0.70 -5.17
C GLN A 37 5.14 -0.47 -6.69
N SER A 38 4.50 0.61 -7.17
CA SER A 38 4.43 0.92 -8.62
C SER A 38 5.79 1.29 -9.16
N LYS A 39 6.53 2.10 -8.41
CA LYS A 39 7.89 2.49 -8.75
C LYS A 39 8.85 1.30 -8.67
N ALA A 40 8.78 0.51 -7.60
CA ALA A 40 9.60 -0.68 -7.43
C ALA A 40 9.38 -1.69 -8.56
N GLN A 41 8.12 -1.92 -8.96
CA GLN A 41 7.79 -2.78 -10.09
C GLN A 41 8.29 -2.23 -11.42
N LYS A 42 8.12 -0.92 -11.68
CA LYS A 42 8.68 -0.27 -12.89
C LYS A 42 10.21 -0.36 -12.96
N ALA A 43 10.88 -0.41 -11.81
CA ALA A 43 12.32 -0.59 -11.70
C ALA A 43 12.76 -2.06 -11.62
N SER A 44 11.84 -3.02 -11.81
CA SER A 44 12.08 -4.47 -11.68
C SER A 44 12.65 -4.92 -10.32
N LEU A 45 12.43 -4.12 -9.27
CA LEU A 45 12.83 -4.41 -7.88
C LEU A 45 11.75 -5.19 -7.11
N LEU A 46 10.54 -5.23 -7.64
CA LEU A 46 9.40 -5.89 -7.03
C LEU A 46 8.54 -6.56 -8.09
N ASP A 47 8.31 -7.86 -7.94
CA ASP A 47 7.18 -8.51 -8.58
C ASP A 47 5.95 -8.41 -7.69
N ARG A 48 5.07 -7.45 -7.99
CA ARG A 48 3.85 -7.24 -7.22
C ARG A 48 2.85 -8.40 -7.35
N ALA A 49 2.82 -9.07 -8.50
CA ALA A 49 1.91 -10.19 -8.71
C ALA A 49 2.29 -11.36 -7.81
N THR A 50 3.59 -11.66 -7.73
CA THR A 50 4.13 -12.67 -6.81
C THR A 50 3.91 -12.26 -5.36
N LEU A 51 4.18 -11.00 -4.99
CA LEU A 51 3.90 -10.49 -3.64
C LEU A 51 2.45 -10.74 -3.22
N ALA A 52 1.48 -10.42 -4.10
CA ALA A 52 0.06 -10.62 -3.83
C ALA A 52 -0.30 -12.11 -3.58
N MET A 53 0.43 -13.06 -4.16
CA MET A 53 0.20 -14.49 -3.93
C MET A 53 0.65 -14.96 -2.55
N THR A 54 1.54 -14.23 -1.87
CA THR A 54 2.03 -14.57 -0.53
C THR A 54 1.06 -14.20 0.60
N TRP A 55 -0.10 -13.62 0.30
CA TRP A 55 -1.04 -13.11 1.32
C TRP A 55 -1.44 -14.17 2.36
N ASN A 56 -1.71 -15.41 1.94
CA ASN A 56 -2.10 -16.48 2.86
C ASN A 56 -0.99 -16.77 3.87
N GLU A 57 0.26 -16.85 3.41
CA GLU A 57 1.44 -17.07 4.26
C GLU A 57 1.63 -15.92 5.25
N LYS A 58 1.48 -14.67 4.79
CA LYS A 58 1.61 -13.48 5.64
C LYS A 58 0.54 -13.43 6.72
N VAL A 59 -0.71 -13.82 6.41
CA VAL A 59 -1.77 -13.97 7.41
C VAL A 59 -1.43 -15.07 8.41
N SER A 60 -1.02 -16.25 7.96
CA SER A 60 -0.65 -17.35 8.86
C SER A 60 0.51 -16.97 9.79
N THR A 61 1.49 -16.22 9.28
CA THR A 61 2.61 -15.71 10.08
C THR A 61 2.14 -14.71 11.12
N PHE A 62 1.31 -13.74 10.72
CA PHE A 62 0.73 -12.75 11.63
C PHE A 62 -0.10 -13.40 12.75
N GLN A 63 -0.91 -14.41 12.41
CA GLN A 63 -1.70 -15.18 13.39
C GLN A 63 -0.80 -15.91 14.40
N ARG A 64 0.27 -16.56 13.94
CA ARG A 64 1.20 -17.25 14.84
C ARG A 64 1.91 -16.28 15.79
N SER A 65 2.32 -15.11 15.29
CA SER A 65 2.93 -14.07 16.14
C SER A 65 1.96 -13.52 17.18
N HIS A 66 0.67 -13.45 16.85
CA HIS A 66 -0.37 -13.07 17.81
C HIS A 66 -0.48 -14.09 18.95
N GLU A 67 -0.48 -15.39 18.63
CA GLU A 67 -0.56 -16.47 19.61
C GLU A 67 0.63 -16.51 20.57
N THR A 68 1.82 -16.12 20.11
CA THR A 68 3.03 -16.07 20.92
C THR A 68 3.26 -14.71 21.59
N ASN A 69 2.33 -13.77 21.47
CA ASN A 69 2.44 -12.40 21.95
C ASN A 69 3.72 -11.68 21.46
N ALA A 70 4.18 -12.05 20.26
CA ALA A 70 5.39 -11.55 19.60
C ALA A 70 5.04 -10.65 18.40
N LEU A 71 3.86 -10.04 18.44
CA LEU A 71 3.32 -9.23 17.35
C LEU A 71 3.90 -7.83 17.42
N ASP A 72 4.39 -7.34 16.28
CA ASP A 72 5.00 -6.02 16.16
C ASP A 72 4.48 -5.22 14.96
N GLU A 73 4.83 -3.93 14.93
CA GLU A 73 4.45 -3.01 13.85
C GLU A 73 5.04 -3.43 12.50
N ALA A 74 6.19 -4.10 12.48
CA ALA A 74 6.84 -4.53 11.26
C ALA A 74 6.04 -5.63 10.56
N GLN A 75 5.58 -6.63 11.31
CA GLN A 75 4.75 -7.72 10.82
C GLN A 75 3.38 -7.22 10.34
N LEU A 76 2.75 -6.31 11.10
CA LEU A 76 1.51 -5.66 10.65
C LEU A 76 1.76 -4.87 9.36
N GLY A 77 2.87 -4.14 9.28
CA GLY A 77 3.28 -3.39 8.10
C GLY A 77 3.45 -4.27 6.86
N GLU A 78 4.10 -5.44 6.99
CA GLU A 78 4.24 -6.40 5.90
C GLU A 78 2.90 -6.95 5.42
N LEU A 79 1.98 -7.23 6.34
CA LEU A 79 0.63 -7.68 5.99
C LEU A 79 -0.14 -6.59 5.24
N LEU A 80 -0.13 -5.35 5.74
CA LEU A 80 -0.77 -4.21 5.08
C LEU A 80 -0.15 -3.94 3.69
N TRP A 81 1.18 -4.01 3.57
CA TRP A 81 1.89 -3.89 2.29
C TRP A 81 1.44 -4.97 1.29
N THR A 82 1.35 -6.22 1.76
CA THR A 82 0.88 -7.34 0.94
C THR A 82 -0.58 -7.15 0.52
N LEU A 83 -1.45 -6.66 1.41
CA LEU A 83 -2.85 -6.36 1.10
C LEU A 83 -3.00 -5.26 0.05
N VAL A 84 -2.12 -4.25 0.03
CA VAL A 84 -2.10 -3.24 -1.04
C VAL A 84 -1.79 -3.89 -2.39
N ALA A 85 -0.87 -4.87 -2.44
CA ALA A 85 -0.57 -5.63 -3.65
C ALA A 85 -1.78 -6.49 -4.10
N VAL A 86 -2.46 -7.13 -3.16
CA VAL A 86 -3.69 -7.92 -3.42
C VAL A 86 -4.80 -7.03 -4.00
N ALA A 87 -5.07 -5.87 -3.38
CA ALA A 87 -6.06 -4.92 -3.86
C ALA A 87 -5.76 -4.48 -5.29
N GLN A 88 -4.50 -4.12 -5.58
CA GLN A 88 -4.08 -3.71 -6.91
C GLN A 88 -4.26 -4.82 -7.96
N ARG A 89 -3.95 -6.08 -7.61
CA ARG A 89 -4.18 -7.25 -8.49
C ARG A 89 -5.67 -7.44 -8.80
N ALA A 90 -6.55 -7.11 -7.86
CA ALA A 90 -8.00 -7.14 -8.03
C ALA A 90 -8.57 -5.90 -8.75
N GLY A 91 -7.73 -4.95 -9.17
CA GLY A 91 -8.18 -3.69 -9.79
C GLY A 91 -8.78 -2.69 -8.81
N LEU A 92 -8.49 -2.81 -7.52
CA LEU A 92 -9.02 -1.96 -6.44
C LEU A 92 -7.93 -1.03 -5.90
N ASN A 93 -8.33 0.15 -5.41
CA ASN A 93 -7.49 1.02 -4.60
C ASN A 93 -7.72 0.74 -3.10
N ALA A 94 -6.67 0.34 -2.39
CA ALA A 94 -6.74 -0.04 -0.97
C ALA A 94 -7.14 1.12 -0.05
N GLU A 95 -6.62 2.33 -0.31
CA GLU A 95 -6.95 3.53 0.47
C GLU A 95 -8.43 3.89 0.31
N ASP A 96 -8.92 3.92 -0.93
CA ASP A 96 -10.32 4.23 -1.24
C ASP A 96 -11.28 3.17 -0.66
N ALA A 97 -10.90 1.89 -0.74
CA ALA A 97 -11.66 0.79 -0.18
C ALA A 97 -11.83 0.93 1.35
N LEU A 98 -10.73 1.17 2.07
CA LEU A 98 -10.78 1.34 3.53
C LEU A 98 -11.53 2.63 3.93
N ARG A 99 -11.29 3.73 3.21
CA ARG A 99 -11.99 5.01 3.44
C ARG A 99 -13.50 4.85 3.29
N SER A 100 -13.95 4.21 2.21
CA SER A 100 -15.37 3.94 1.95
C SER A 100 -15.98 3.05 3.05
N TYR A 101 -15.29 1.97 3.42
CA TYR A 101 -15.75 1.07 4.49
C TYR A 101 -15.89 1.79 5.84
N THR A 102 -14.92 2.65 6.19
CA THR A 102 -14.91 3.38 7.47
C THR A 102 -16.10 4.32 7.59
N VAL A 103 -16.43 5.05 6.52
CA VAL A 103 -17.62 5.91 6.46
C VAL A 103 -18.90 5.08 6.64
N ARG A 104 -19.02 3.96 5.91
CA ARG A 104 -20.19 3.06 6.03
C ARG A 104 -20.33 2.51 7.45
N TYR A 105 -19.25 2.07 8.05
CA TYR A 105 -19.24 1.52 9.42
C TYR A 105 -19.71 2.56 10.44
N LYS A 106 -19.20 3.80 10.35
CA LYS A 106 -19.66 4.91 11.20
C LYS A 106 -21.18 5.11 11.09
N THR A 107 -21.71 5.17 9.87
CA THR A 107 -23.15 5.32 9.65
C THR A 107 -23.96 4.13 10.18
N GLN A 108 -23.44 2.91 10.08
CA GLN A 108 -24.10 1.71 10.61
C GLN A 108 -24.22 1.75 12.13
N VAL A 109 -23.12 2.05 12.83
CA VAL A 109 -23.11 2.12 14.31
C VAL A 109 -24.03 3.22 14.82
N GLN A 110 -24.08 4.38 14.16
CA GLN A 110 -24.96 5.49 14.54
C GLN A 110 -26.46 5.19 14.40
N LYS A 111 -26.86 4.25 13.53
CA LYS A 111 -28.26 3.84 13.37
C LYS A 111 -28.72 2.82 14.42
N GLN A 112 -27.80 2.23 15.17
CA GLN A 112 -28.08 1.23 16.21
C GLN A 112 -28.19 1.85 17.60
N GLN A 113 -27.98 3.18 17.72
CA GLN A 113 -28.22 3.98 18.92
C GLN A 113 -29.56 4.72 18.76
#